data_AF-A0A1B6KNW6-F1
#
_entry.id   AF-A0A1B6KNW6-F1
#
_cell.length_a   1.000
_cell.length_b   1.000
_cell.length_c   1.000
_cell.angle_alpha   90.00
_cell.angle_beta   90.00
_cell.angle_gamma   90.00
#
_symmetry.space_group_name_H-M   'P 1'
#
loop_
_entity.id
_entity.type
_entity.pdbx_description
1 polymer ?
#
loop_
_entity_poly.entity_id
_entity_poly.type
_entity_poly.pdbx_seq_one_letter_code
_entity_poly.pdbx_strand_id
1 'polypeptide(L)'
;ESQVRTRNPIERCFGVWKRRFPVLALGLRLKIETTQAVTVATAVLHNICIKEKEDDPPVSPEAVAAIDALQDVGGEENAARQRDGNHRLTDHDINIQTRNTLIHDYFNGML
;
A
#
# COMPACT_ATOMS: atom_id res chain seq x y z
N GLU A 1 -26.24 -12.81 -6.53
CA GLU A 1 -26.30 -11.37 -6.88
C GLU A 1 -26.11 -10.39 -5.73
N SER A 2 -26.62 -10.66 -4.51
CA SER A 2 -26.56 -9.71 -3.39
C SER A 2 -25.13 -9.40 -2.90
N GLN A 3 -24.21 -10.36 -2.99
CA GLN A 3 -22.82 -10.20 -2.54
C GLN A 3 -21.97 -9.30 -3.48
N VAL A 4 -22.24 -9.33 -4.79
CA VAL A 4 -21.51 -8.51 -5.77
C VAL A 4 -21.85 -7.02 -5.60
N ARG A 5 -23.12 -6.72 -5.29
CA ARG A 5 -23.60 -5.35 -5.06
C ARG A 5 -23.01 -4.69 -3.83
N THR A 6 -22.67 -5.44 -2.79
CA THR A 6 -22.04 -4.91 -1.57
C THR A 6 -20.52 -4.85 -1.69
N ARG A 7 -19.90 -5.77 -2.44
CA ARG A 7 -18.46 -5.83 -2.62
C ARG A 7 -17.91 -4.66 -3.44
N ASN A 8 -18.51 -4.35 -4.58
CA ASN A 8 -18.03 -3.31 -5.50
C ASN A 8 -17.87 -1.91 -4.85
N PRO A 9 -18.85 -1.39 -4.09
CA PRO A 9 -18.71 -0.10 -3.41
C PRO A 9 -17.58 -0.09 -2.39
N ILE A 10 -17.42 -1.20 -1.65
CA ILE A 10 -16.38 -1.35 -0.63
C ILE A 10 -14.99 -1.43 -1.26
N GLU A 11 -14.82 -2.22 -2.33
CA GLU A 11 -13.58 -2.30 -3.10
C GLU A 11 -13.18 -0.93 -3.65
N ARG A 12 -14.13 -0.19 -4.22
CA ARG A 12 -13.89 1.19 -4.69
C ARG A 12 -13.49 2.13 -3.55
N CYS A 13 -14.18 2.05 -2.41
CA CYS A 13 -13.86 2.87 -1.23
C CYS A 13 -12.43 2.62 -0.76
N PHE A 14 -12.05 1.34 -0.59
CA PHE A 14 -10.68 0.98 -0.23
C PHE A 14 -9.65 1.38 -1.29
N GLY A 15 -10.01 1.31 -2.58
CA GLY A 15 -9.15 1.77 -3.68
C GLY A 15 -8.89 3.28 -3.65
N VAL A 16 -9.90 4.09 -3.32
CA VAL A 16 -9.72 5.54 -3.12
C VAL A 16 -8.90 5.81 -1.86
N TRP A 17 -9.21 5.11 -0.76
CA TRP A 17 -8.56 5.32 0.52
C TRP A 17 -7.06 4.99 0.48
N LYS A 18 -6.68 3.87 -0.15
CA LYS A 18 -5.27 3.47 -0.35
C LYS A 18 -4.49 4.43 -1.25
N ARG A 19 -5.12 5.00 -2.29
CA ARG A 19 -4.46 6.00 -3.16
C ARG A 19 -4.29 7.35 -2.46
N ARG A 20 -5.27 7.74 -1.63
CA ARG A 20 -5.20 8.98 -0.84
C ARG A 20 -4.17 8.87 0.28
N PHE A 21 -4.04 7.69 0.89
CA PHE A 21 -3.07 7.41 1.94
C PHE A 21 -2.23 6.17 1.56
N PRO A 22 -1.16 6.35 0.77
CA PRO A 22 -0.32 5.26 0.22
C PRO A 22 0.26 4.34 1.30
N VAL A 23 0.40 4.85 2.53
CA VAL A 23 0.82 4.09 3.70
C VAL A 23 -0.06 2.85 3.96
N LEU A 24 -1.33 2.87 3.54
CA LEU A 24 -2.27 1.75 3.65
C LEU A 24 -2.07 0.69 2.55
N ALA A 25 -1.45 1.05 1.43
CA ALA A 25 -1.05 0.12 0.38
C ALA A 25 0.32 -0.52 0.65
N LEU A 26 1.23 0.27 1.24
CA LEU A 26 2.64 -0.07 1.48
C LEU A 26 2.89 -1.07 2.62
N GLY A 27 1.92 -1.21 3.52
CA GLY A 27 2.10 -1.96 4.77
C GLY A 27 2.83 -1.13 5.84
N LEU A 28 2.23 -1.08 7.03
CA LEU A 28 2.75 -0.33 8.17
C LEU A 28 3.72 -1.20 8.99
N ARG A 29 4.99 -0.78 9.11
CA ARG A 29 5.98 -1.41 10.01
C ARG A 29 5.96 -0.78 11.40
N LEU A 30 4.76 -0.58 11.92
CA LEU A 30 4.53 -0.03 13.26
C LEU A 30 4.01 -1.13 14.18
N LYS A 31 4.09 -0.90 15.49
CA LYS A 31 3.40 -1.75 16.45
C LYS A 31 1.91 -1.78 16.12
N ILE A 32 1.23 -2.89 16.39
CA ILE A 32 -0.16 -3.10 15.98
C ILE A 32 -1.09 -1.99 16.51
N GLU A 33 -0.82 -1.50 17.72
CA GLU A 33 -1.59 -0.42 18.35
C GLU A 33 -1.43 0.89 17.58
N THR A 34 -0.20 1.18 17.13
CA THR A 34 0.09 2.36 16.30
C THR A 34 -0.49 2.19 14.89
N THR A 35 -0.42 1.00 14.30
CA THR A 35 -1.04 0.67 13.01
C THR A 35 -2.55 0.90 13.04
N GLN A 36 -3.21 0.49 14.12
CA GLN A 36 -4.63 0.77 14.34
C GLN A 36 -4.88 2.28 14.44
N ALA A 37 -4.07 3.01 15.22
CA ALA A 37 -4.20 4.46 15.35
C ALA A 37 -4.04 5.18 14.00
N VAL A 38 -3.07 4.79 13.18
CA VAL A 38 -2.87 5.32 11.82
C VAL A 38 -4.06 5.00 10.92
N THR A 39 -4.59 3.79 10.99
CA THR A 39 -5.78 3.39 10.22
C THR A 39 -6.98 4.25 10.60
N VAL A 40 -7.22 4.47 11.90
CA VAL A 40 -8.33 5.33 12.36
C VAL A 40 -8.10 6.79 11.95
N ALA A 41 -6.90 7.31 12.13
CA ALA A 41 -6.57 8.70 11.76
C ALA A 41 -6.80 8.95 10.27
N THR A 42 -6.33 8.06 9.40
CA THR A 42 -6.52 8.17 7.95
C THR A 42 -7.98 8.00 7.54
N ALA A 43 -8.79 7.21 8.26
CA ALA A 43 -10.22 7.12 8.03
C ALA A 43 -10.94 8.43 8.38
N VAL A 44 -10.58 9.05 9.51
CA VAL A 44 -11.12 10.36 9.91
C VAL A 44 -10.75 11.43 8.89
N LEU A 45 -9.48 11.49 8.46
CA LEU A 45 -9.03 12.43 7.43
C LEU A 45 -9.77 12.19 6.11
N HIS A 46 -9.93 10.93 5.69
CA HIS A 46 -10.69 10.60 4.48
C HIS A 46 -12.13 11.13 4.53
N ASN A 47 -12.81 10.98 5.66
CA ASN A 47 -14.16 11.50 5.85
C ASN A 47 -14.22 13.03 5.79
N ILE A 48 -13.20 13.71 6.30
CA ILE A 48 -13.06 15.17 6.18
C ILE A 48 -12.90 15.55 4.70
N CYS A 49 -12.01 14.90 3.94
CA CYS A 49 -11.86 15.13 2.50
C CYS A 49 -13.19 14.98 1.74
N ILE A 50 -13.96 13.91 2.04
CA ILE A 50 -15.28 13.70 1.45
C ILE A 50 -16.23 14.86 1.80
N LYS A 51 -16.26 15.30 3.06
CA LYS A 51 -17.12 16.38 3.53
C LYS A 51 -16.79 17.71 2.84
N GLU A 52 -15.51 17.99 2.66
CA GLU A 52 -15.01 19.20 2.00
C GLU A 52 -15.09 19.11 0.46
N LYS A 53 -15.60 18.00 -0.09
CA LYS A 53 -15.70 17.73 -1.53
C LYS A 53 -14.35 17.85 -2.24
N GLU A 54 -13.29 17.42 -1.57
CA GLU A 54 -11.97 17.30 -2.19
C GLU A 54 -12.04 16.27 -3.32
N ASP A 55 -11.34 16.55 -4.42
CA ASP A 55 -11.28 15.64 -5.55
C ASP A 55 -10.67 14.30 -5.12
N ASP A 56 -11.11 13.23 -5.80
CA ASP A 56 -10.49 11.93 -5.64
C ASP A 56 -9.06 11.96 -6.15
N PRO A 57 -8.12 11.24 -5.48
CA PRO A 57 -6.77 11.10 -6.00
C PRO A 57 -6.83 10.55 -7.44
N PRO A 58 -5.89 10.94 -8.32
CA PRO A 58 -5.89 10.50 -9.69
C PRO A 58 -5.83 8.97 -9.79
N VAL A 59 -6.59 8.40 -10.73
CA VAL A 59 -6.51 6.99 -11.10
C VAL A 59 -5.52 6.89 -12.28
N SER A 60 -4.24 7.19 -12.05
CA SER A 60 -3.24 6.95 -13.09
C SER A 60 -2.89 5.45 -13.11
N PRO A 61 -2.71 4.84 -14.30
CA PRO A 61 -2.24 3.47 -14.41
C PRO A 61 -0.93 3.25 -13.64
N GLU A 62 -0.08 4.28 -13.58
CA GLU A 62 1.15 4.31 -12.81
C GLU A 62 0.92 4.21 -11.30
N ALA A 63 -0.01 4.98 -10.73
CA ALA A 63 -0.31 4.92 -9.30
C ALA A 63 -0.90 3.56 -8.89
N VAL A 64 -1.71 2.95 -9.77
CA VAL A 64 -2.25 1.60 -9.56
C VAL A 64 -1.13 0.56 -9.65
N ALA A 65 -0.32 0.60 -10.71
CA ALA A 65 0.78 -0.33 -10.91
C ALA A 65 1.83 -0.25 -9.79
N ALA A 66 2.13 0.94 -9.29
CA ALA A 66 3.04 1.12 -8.16
C ALA A 66 2.44 0.54 -6.87
N ILE A 67 1.16 0.77 -6.58
CA ILE A 67 0.46 0.18 -5.43
C ILE A 67 0.45 -1.35 -5.50
N ASP A 68 0.22 -1.93 -6.68
CA ASP A 68 0.22 -3.38 -6.88
C ASP A 68 1.64 -3.96 -6.74
N ALA A 69 2.65 -3.31 -7.32
CA ALA A 69 4.06 -3.70 -7.17
C ALA A 69 4.50 -3.68 -5.71
N LEU A 70 4.00 -2.75 -4.90
CA LEU A 70 4.28 -2.64 -3.47
C LEU A 70 3.59 -3.73 -2.63
N GLN A 71 2.44 -4.24 -3.08
CA GLN A 71 1.71 -5.31 -2.39
C GLN A 71 2.32 -6.70 -2.66
N ASP A 72 2.95 -6.90 -3.82
CA ASP A 72 3.52 -8.20 -4.24
C ASP A 72 4.77 -8.61 -3.43
N VAL A 73 5.55 -7.62 -2.93
CA VAL A 73 6.77 -7.85 -2.13
C VAL A 73 6.49 -8.53 -0.77
N GLY A 74 5.24 -8.58 -0.32
CA GLY A 74 4.81 -9.30 0.88
C GLY A 74 4.58 -10.81 0.69
N GLY A 75 4.68 -11.33 -0.53
CA GLY A 75 4.38 -12.73 -0.86
C GLY A 75 5.58 -13.69 -0.82
N GLU A 76 6.81 -13.18 -0.81
CA GLU A 76 8.03 -14.01 -1.02
C GLU A 76 8.58 -14.66 0.26
N GLU A 77 7.96 -14.46 1.43
CA GLU A 77 8.42 -15.06 2.69
C GLU A 77 8.45 -16.60 2.68
N ASN A 78 7.82 -17.25 1.69
CA ASN A 78 7.72 -18.71 1.58
C ASN A 78 8.58 -19.36 0.48
N ALA A 79 9.21 -18.60 -0.43
CA ALA A 79 9.89 -19.17 -1.60
C ALA A 79 11.43 -19.25 -1.48
N ALA A 80 12.07 -18.44 -0.63
CA ALA A 80 13.53 -18.25 -0.60
C ALA A 80 14.32 -19.29 0.24
N ARG A 81 13.71 -20.39 0.69
CA ARG A 81 14.42 -21.42 1.49
C ARG A 81 15.45 -22.25 0.72
N GLN A 82 15.60 -22.06 -0.59
CA GLN A 82 16.59 -22.77 -1.41
C GLN A 82 17.14 -21.84 -2.48
N ARG A 83 18.31 -21.22 -2.24
CA ARG A 83 19.49 -21.26 -3.12
C ARG A 83 20.56 -20.26 -2.67
N ASP A 84 21.69 -20.87 -2.30
CA ASP A 84 23.09 -20.46 -2.41
C ASP A 84 23.56 -19.08 -1.95
N GLY A 85 24.58 -19.17 -1.09
CA GLY A 85 25.39 -18.06 -0.65
C GLY A 85 26.40 -17.65 -1.72
N ASN A 86 26.39 -16.38 -2.07
CA ASN A 86 27.57 -15.53 -1.98
C ASN A 86 27.11 -14.07 -2.02
N HIS A 87 27.61 -13.26 -1.08
CA HIS A 87 27.24 -11.85 -0.85
C HIS A 87 25.86 -11.60 -0.20
N ARG A 88 25.73 -11.96 1.08
CA ARG A 88 24.47 -11.94 1.82
C ARG A 88 24.23 -10.57 2.48
N LEU A 89 23.74 -9.61 1.71
CA LEU A 89 22.66 -8.79 2.28
C LEU A 89 21.61 -9.81 2.74
N THR A 90 21.16 -9.74 3.98
CA THR A 90 20.16 -10.71 4.43
C THR A 90 18.95 -10.56 3.50
N ASP A 91 18.22 -11.64 3.24
CA ASP A 91 17.00 -11.61 2.42
C ASP A 91 16.04 -10.49 2.87
N HIS A 92 16.07 -10.20 4.18
CA HIS A 92 15.45 -9.04 4.79
C HIS A 92 15.99 -7.70 4.25
N ASP A 93 17.30 -7.48 4.21
CA ASP A 93 17.91 -6.25 3.68
C ASP A 93 17.56 -6.01 2.20
N ILE A 94 17.51 -7.06 1.40
CA ILE A 94 17.11 -6.99 -0.03
C ILE A 94 15.64 -6.57 -0.12
N ASN A 95 14.74 -7.21 0.64
CA ASN A 95 13.33 -6.83 0.70
C ASN A 95 13.15 -5.37 1.18
N ILE A 96 13.92 -4.95 2.19
CA ILE A 96 13.89 -3.57 2.70
C ILE A 96 14.33 -2.60 1.60
N GLN A 97 15.43 -2.89 0.90
CA GLN A 97 15.95 -2.04 -0.17
C GLN A 97 14.99 -1.95 -1.35
N THR A 98 14.52 -3.09 -1.88
CA THR A 98 13.55 -3.13 -2.99
C THR A 98 12.31 -2.33 -2.65
N ARG A 99 11.75 -2.52 -1.45
CA ARG A 99 10.57 -1.77 -1.01
C ARG A 99 10.86 -0.27 -0.85
N ASN A 100 12.02 0.10 -0.31
CA ASN A 100 12.38 1.52 -0.16
C ASN A 100 12.53 2.21 -1.53
N THR A 101 13.09 1.52 -2.52
CA THR A 101 13.19 2.01 -3.90
C THR A 101 11.79 2.20 -4.51
N LEU A 102 10.91 1.21 -4.39
CA LEU A 102 9.54 1.32 -4.89
C LEU A 102 8.74 2.43 -4.22
N ILE A 103 8.94 2.64 -2.90
CA ILE A 103 8.35 3.78 -2.17
C ILE A 103 8.84 5.09 -2.76
N HIS A 104 10.15 5.22 -2.96
CA HIS A 104 10.77 6.43 -3.46
C HIS A 104 10.29 6.77 -4.88
N ASP A 105 10.25 5.78 -5.77
CA ASP A 105 9.80 5.98 -7.15
C ASP A 105 8.32 6.37 -7.21
N TYR A 106 7.49 5.77 -6.36
CA TYR A 106 6.08 6.14 -6.22
C TYR A 106 5.88 7.60 -5.79
N PHE A 107 6.61 8.07 -4.77
CA PHE A 107 6.49 9.45 -4.30
C PHE A 107 7.09 10.46 -5.28
N ASN A 108 8.13 10.08 -6.02
CA ASN A 108 8.69 10.93 -7.07
C ASN A 108 7.78 11.07 -8.30
N GLY A 109 7.04 10.03 -8.69
CA GLY A 109 6.07 10.11 -9.78
C GLY A 109 4.81 10.93 -9.46
N MET A 110 4.68 11.42 -8.22
CA MET A 110 3.53 12.19 -7.75
C MET A 110 3.81 13.71 -7.65
N LEU A 111 5.07 14.15 -7.80
CA LEU A 111 5.51 15.55 -7.84
C LEU A 111 5.72 16.04 -9.28
#